data_AF-A0AAP8HV09-F1
#
_entry.id   AF-A0AAP8HV09-F1
#
_cell.length_a   1.000
_cell.length_b   1.000
_cell.length_c   1.000
_cell.angle_alpha   90.00
_cell.angle_beta   90.00
_cell.angle_gamma   90.00
#
_symmetry.space_group_name_H-M   'P 1'
#
loop_
_entity.id
_entity.type
_entity.pdbx_description
1 polymer ?
#
loop_
_entity_poly.entity_id
_entity_poly.type
_entity_poly.pdbx_seq_one_letter_code
_entity_poly.pdbx_strand_id
1 'polypeptide(L)'
;MSTSTRYQQVIDDLVTANRILARFGVLDGFGHVSVRHPDNPAHFLLSRSLAPELVTAQDIMEFDATSETAAADGRKPYLERYIH
;
A
#
# COMPACT_ATOMS: atom_id res chain seq x y z
N MET A 1 -20.77 -2.33 -3.60
CA MET A 1 -20.13 -1.09 -4.09
C MET A 1 -19.21 -1.50 -5.24
N SER A 2 -19.44 -1.00 -6.45
CA SER A 2 -18.59 -1.33 -7.60
C SER A 2 -17.27 -0.57 -7.46
N THR A 3 -16.18 -1.27 -7.22
CA THR A 3 -14.83 -0.67 -7.19
C THR A 3 -14.55 -0.04 -8.56
N SER A 4 -14.12 1.22 -8.59
CA SER A 4 -13.79 1.93 -9.84
C SER A 4 -12.61 1.24 -10.54
N THR A 5 -12.63 1.16 -11.87
CA THR A 5 -11.54 0.60 -12.68
C THR A 5 -10.20 1.27 -12.36
N ARG A 6 -10.20 2.57 -12.05
CA ARG A 6 -9.01 3.33 -11.66
C ARG A 6 -8.43 2.87 -10.32
N TYR A 7 -9.28 2.55 -9.34
CA TYR A 7 -8.83 2.06 -8.04
C TYR A 7 -8.12 0.71 -8.19
N GLN A 8 -8.70 -0.22 -8.95
CA GLN A 8 -8.07 -1.52 -9.19
C GLN A 8 -6.72 -1.39 -9.89
N GLN A 9 -6.61 -0.52 -10.88
CA GLN A 9 -5.34 -0.23 -11.56
C GLN A 9 -4.26 0.27 -10.59
N VAL A 10 -4.60 1.21 -9.71
CA VAL A 10 -3.66 1.72 -8.70
C VAL A 10 -3.20 0.63 -7.73
N ILE A 11 -4.08 -0.30 -7.35
CA ILE A 11 -3.72 -1.46 -6.52
C ILE A 11 -2.74 -2.37 -7.26
N ASP A 12 -3.02 -2.69 -8.53
CA ASP A 12 -2.18 -3.56 -9.34
C ASP A 12 -0.80 -2.94 -9.59
N ASP A 13 -0.75 -1.62 -9.84
CA ASP A 13 0.48 -0.84 -10.00
C ASP A 13 1.29 -0.82 -8.70
N LEU A 14 0.63 -0.65 -7.54
CA LEU A 14 1.30 -0.64 -6.25
C LEU A 14 1.92 -2.01 -5.91
N VAL A 15 1.21 -3.11 -6.19
CA VAL A 15 1.74 -4.48 -6.05
C VAL A 15 2.94 -4.68 -6.98
N THR A 16 2.83 -4.21 -8.22
CA THR A 16 3.89 -4.29 -9.22
C THR A 16 5.12 -3.50 -8.79
N ALA A 17 4.94 -2.29 -8.26
CA ALA A 17 6.01 -1.45 -7.74
C ALA A 17 6.78 -2.13 -6.60
N ASN A 18 6.07 -2.69 -5.60
CA ASN A 18 6.70 -3.44 -4.51
C ASN A 18 7.59 -4.58 -5.04
N ARG A 19 7.07 -5.40 -5.96
CA ARG A 19 7.79 -6.56 -6.50
C ARG A 19 8.94 -6.17 -7.42
N ILE A 20 8.80 -5.13 -8.23
CA ILE A 20 9.88 -4.60 -9.08
C ILE A 20 11.01 -4.07 -8.20
N LEU A 21 10.69 -3.21 -7.24
CA LEU A 21 11.71 -2.58 -6.39
C LEU A 21 12.47 -3.61 -5.54
N ALA A 22 11.79 -4.64 -5.02
CA ALA A 22 12.46 -5.78 -4.37
C ALA A 22 13.34 -6.56 -5.33
N ARG A 23 12.82 -6.90 -6.53
CA ARG A 23 13.57 -7.66 -7.54
C ARG A 23 14.88 -6.96 -7.95
N PHE A 24 14.89 -5.64 -7.99
CA PHE A 24 16.08 -4.85 -8.34
C PHE A 24 16.91 -4.42 -7.12
N GLY A 25 16.56 -4.87 -5.90
CA GLY A 25 17.31 -4.57 -4.68
C GLY A 25 17.24 -3.11 -4.23
N VAL A 26 16.22 -2.37 -4.67
CA VAL A 26 15.98 -0.98 -4.23
C VAL A 26 15.28 -0.98 -2.87
N LEU A 27 14.32 -1.90 -2.68
CA LEU A 27 13.75 -2.20 -1.37
C LEU A 27 14.37 -3.51 -0.86
N ASP A 28 14.72 -3.51 0.42
CA ASP A 28 15.04 -4.74 1.15
C ASP A 28 13.78 -5.34 1.79
N GLY A 29 13.93 -6.30 2.70
CA GLY A 29 12.80 -6.95 3.38
C GLY A 29 11.99 -6.03 4.32
N PHE A 30 12.46 -4.82 4.60
CA PHE A 30 11.81 -3.85 5.49
C PHE A 30 11.29 -2.61 4.75
N GLY A 31 11.78 -2.35 3.53
CA GLY A 31 11.32 -1.26 2.70
C GLY A 31 9.85 -1.37 2.29
N HIS A 32 9.26 -0.25 1.87
CA HIS A 32 7.87 -0.18 1.43
C HIS A 32 7.64 1.05 0.53
N VAL A 33 6.55 1.01 -0.24
CA VAL A 33 6.13 2.10 -1.13
C VAL A 33 4.63 2.32 -0.98
N SER A 34 4.20 3.57 -1.00
CA SER A 34 2.78 3.97 -0.97
C SER A 34 2.38 4.69 -2.25
N VAL A 35 1.07 4.89 -2.42
CA VAL A 35 0.50 5.74 -3.46
C VAL A 35 -0.72 6.47 -2.89
N ARG A 36 -0.95 7.72 -3.31
CA ARG A 36 -2.15 8.47 -2.89
C ARG A 36 -3.41 7.81 -3.45
N HIS A 37 -4.49 7.77 -2.66
CA HIS A 37 -5.75 7.18 -3.10
C HIS A 37 -6.30 7.97 -4.32
N PRO A 38 -6.67 7.29 -5.42
CA PRO A 38 -6.94 7.94 -6.71
C PRO A 38 -8.14 8.89 -6.71
N ASP A 39 -9.12 8.63 -5.84
CA ASP A 39 -10.38 9.37 -5.76
C ASP A 39 -10.54 10.15 -4.43
N ASN A 40 -9.58 10.03 -3.50
CA ASN A 40 -9.61 10.69 -2.20
C ASN A 40 -8.19 11.15 -1.83
N PRO A 41 -7.81 12.40 -2.14
CA PRO A 41 -6.46 12.86 -1.92
C PRO A 41 -6.06 12.96 -0.45
N ALA A 42 -6.99 12.88 0.51
CA ALA A 42 -6.66 12.86 1.93
C ALA A 42 -6.15 11.48 2.40
N HIS A 43 -6.29 10.44 1.58
CA HIS A 43 -5.93 9.06 1.94
C HIS A 43 -4.78 8.54 1.05
N PHE A 44 -4.09 7.51 1.53
CA PHE A 44 -3.08 6.78 0.77
C PHE A 44 -3.21 5.27 0.96
N LEU A 45 -2.62 4.53 0.03
CA LEU A 45 -2.63 3.08 -0.03
C LEU A 45 -1.21 2.58 0.22
N LEU A 46 -1.07 1.56 1.08
CA LEU A 46 0.20 0.96 1.48
C LEU A 46 -0.07 -0.51 1.85
N SER A 47 0.89 -1.41 1.63
CA SER A 47 0.77 -2.80 2.10
C SER A 47 0.73 -2.87 3.64
N ARG A 48 0.10 -3.91 4.19
CA ARG A 48 0.39 -4.35 5.57
C ARG A 48 1.87 -4.71 5.73
N SER A 49 2.33 -4.83 6.97
CA SER A 49 3.68 -5.28 7.30
C SER A 49 3.96 -6.68 6.72
N LEU A 50 4.78 -6.72 5.67
CA LEU A 50 5.14 -7.88 4.86
C LEU A 50 6.40 -7.56 4.04
N ALA A 51 7.19 -8.55 3.61
CA ALA A 51 8.28 -8.30 2.66
C ALA A 51 7.74 -7.86 1.28
N PRO A 52 8.33 -6.86 0.59
CA PRO A 52 7.76 -6.31 -0.65
C PRO A 52 7.59 -7.32 -1.78
N GLU A 53 8.47 -8.33 -1.86
CA GLU A 53 8.37 -9.43 -2.84
C GLU A 53 7.12 -10.30 -2.69
N LEU A 54 6.50 -10.31 -1.50
CA LEU A 54 5.34 -11.13 -1.17
C LEU A 54 4.01 -10.38 -1.30
N VAL A 55 4.04 -9.07 -1.54
CA VAL A 55 2.84 -8.22 -1.58
C VAL A 55 1.87 -8.69 -2.67
N THR A 56 0.59 -8.75 -2.32
CA THR A 56 -0.54 -8.99 -3.21
C THR A 56 -1.58 -7.88 -3.08
N ALA A 57 -2.56 -7.84 -3.99
CA ALA A 57 -3.67 -6.89 -3.89
C ALA A 57 -4.45 -7.01 -2.56
N GLN A 58 -4.51 -8.22 -1.98
CA GLN A 58 -5.16 -8.48 -0.71
C GLN A 58 -4.36 -8.00 0.50
N ASP A 59 -3.13 -7.52 0.31
CA ASP A 59 -2.30 -6.97 1.39
C ASP A 59 -2.38 -5.46 1.48
N ILE A 60 -2.97 -4.79 0.48
CA ILE A 60 -3.10 -3.33 0.48
C ILE A 60 -4.14 -2.90 1.52
N MET A 61 -3.74 -1.89 2.28
CA MET A 61 -4.50 -1.19 3.31
C MET A 61 -4.65 0.28 2.90
N GLU A 62 -5.68 0.92 3.42
CA GLU A 62 -5.94 2.35 3.22
C GLU A 62 -5.73 3.11 4.53
N PHE A 63 -5.03 4.24 4.44
CA PHE A 63 -4.67 5.09 5.56
C PHE A 63 -5.13 6.51 5.31
N ASP A 64 -5.54 7.20 6.37
CA ASP A 64 -5.91 8.61 6.34
C ASP A 64 -4.70 9.55 6.39
N ALA A 65 -4.95 10.86 6.42
CA ALA A 65 -3.92 11.90 6.48
C ALA A 65 -3.09 11.91 7.78
N THR A 66 -3.52 11.17 8.80
CA THR A 66 -2.79 10.95 10.06
C THR A 66 -2.08 9.60 10.09
N SER A 67 -2.08 8.89 8.96
CA SER A 67 -1.55 7.54 8.79
C SER A 67 -2.23 6.50 9.67
N GLU A 68 -3.45 6.75 10.14
CA GLU A 68 -4.27 5.75 10.81
C GLU A 68 -5.10 4.97 9.77
N THR A 69 -5.42 3.71 10.06
CA THR A 69 -6.15 2.85 9.13
C THR A 69 -7.56 3.40 8.92
N ALA A 70 -7.91 3.74 7.68
CA ALA A 70 -9.20 4.36 7.35
C ALA A 70 -10.40 3.41 7.52
N ALA A 71 -10.14 2.10 7.58
CA ALA A 71 -11.11 1.05 7.91
C ALA A 71 -10.72 0.35 9.21
N ALA A 72 -11.66 -0.38 9.83
CA ALA A 72 -11.41 -1.28 10.97
C ALA A 72 -10.60 -2.51 10.54
N ASP A 73 -9.42 -2.25 10.00
CA ASP A 73 -8.52 -3.24 9.45
C ASP A 73 -7.58 -3.75 10.54
N GLY A 74 -7.80 -4.99 10.97
CA GLY A 74 -7.01 -5.62 12.04
C GLY A 74 -5.63 -6.12 11.58
N ARG A 75 -5.28 -5.97 10.30
CA ARG A 75 -3.96 -6.38 9.78
C ARG A 75 -2.88 -5.44 10.33
N LYS A 76 -1.71 -5.99 10.64
CA LYS A 76 -0.59 -5.22 11.22
C LYS A 76 0.02 -4.28 10.16
N PRO A 77 -0.03 -2.95 10.34
CA PRO A 77 0.59 -2.02 9.40
C PRO A 77 2.10 -1.91 9.63
N TYR A 78 2.82 -1.28 8.71
CA TYR A 78 4.20 -0.86 8.98
C TYR A 78 4.23 0.19 10.11
N LEU A 79 5.24 0.10 10.98
CA LEU A 79 5.43 1.07 12.06
C LEU A 79 5.81 2.45 11.51
N GLU A 80 6.49 2.48 10.37
CA GLU A 80 7.03 3.66 9.71
C GLU A 80 6.03 4.36 8.77
N ARG A 81 4.76 3.92 8.74
CA ARG A 81 3.70 4.47 7.87
C ARG A 81 3.53 6.00 7.97
N TYR A 82 3.97 6.59 9.07
CA TYR A 82 3.97 8.04 9.31
C TYR A 82 4.95 8.84 8.43
N ILE A 83 5.84 8.18 7.68
CA ILE A 83 6.76 8.83 6.73
C ILE A 83 6.06 9.17 5.39
N HIS A 84 4.90 8.57 5.11
CA HIS A 84 4.20 8.64 3.81
C HIS A 84 3.21 9.79 3.67
#